data_AF-A0A7S3RUB1-F1
#
_entry.id   AF-A0A7S3RUB1-F1
#
_cell.length_a   1.000
_cell.length_b   1.000
_cell.length_c   1.000
_cell.angle_alpha   90.00
_cell.angle_beta   90.00
_cell.angle_gamma   90.00
#
_symmetry.space_group_name_H-M   'P 1'
#
loop_
_entity.id
_entity.type
_entity.pdbx_description
1 polymer ?
#
loop_
_entity_poly.entity_id
_entity_poly.type
_entity_poly.pdbx_seq_one_letter_code
_entity_poly.pdbx_strand_id
1 'polypeptide(L)'
;REPAARGKVIISGRKYILQGELGKGSFGTVYSGKEDIDGREDEGREVAVKEIHCKSLRECQQAEYEASLLQKLSTESCGRSASGTGSCRVACPEWYASQNVVT
;
A
#
# COMPACT_ATOMS: atom_id res chain seq x y z
N ARG A 1 -13.27 11.67 -20.06
CA ARG A 1 -12.61 10.47 -19.48
C ARG A 1 -12.16 10.90 -18.08
N GLU A 2 -12.94 10.59 -17.04
CA GLU A 2 -12.68 11.08 -15.68
C GLU A 2 -11.55 10.27 -15.03
N PRO A 3 -10.50 10.90 -14.46
CA PRO A 3 -9.50 10.20 -13.67
C PRO A 3 -10.03 9.99 -12.24
N ALA A 4 -10.33 8.74 -11.90
CA ALA A 4 -10.49 8.27 -10.52
C ALA A 4 -9.10 8.17 -9.85
N ALA A 5 -8.83 8.57 -8.61
CA ALA A 5 -9.61 9.18 -7.55
C ALA A 5 -8.69 10.18 -6.84
N ARG A 6 -9.09 11.47 -6.76
CA ARG A 6 -8.47 12.44 -5.85
C ARG A 6 -9.09 12.25 -4.48
N GLY A 7 -8.42 11.56 -3.56
CA GLY A 7 -8.99 11.23 -2.26
C GLY A 7 -7.93 11.11 -1.17
N LYS A 8 -8.29 11.48 0.05
CA LYS A 8 -7.48 11.22 1.24
C LYS A 8 -7.93 9.90 1.87
N VAL A 9 -6.99 9.01 2.19
CA VAL A 9 -7.25 7.75 2.88
C VAL A 9 -6.45 7.70 4.18
N ILE A 10 -7.03 7.10 5.22
CA ILE A 10 -6.35 6.89 6.49
C ILE A 10 -6.07 5.40 6.62
N ILE A 11 -4.80 5.03 6.72
CA ILE A 11 -4.38 3.63 6.86
C ILE A 11 -3.48 3.52 8.08
N SER A 12 -3.87 2.71 9.05
CA SER A 12 -3.21 2.57 10.37
C SER A 12 -2.90 3.91 11.05
N GLY A 13 -3.86 4.84 11.01
CA GLY A 13 -3.74 6.16 11.64
C GLY A 13 -2.90 7.19 10.88
N ARG A 14 -2.30 6.81 9.74
CA ARG A 14 -1.56 7.72 8.86
C ARG A 14 -2.41 8.15 7.69
N LYS A 15 -2.26 9.41 7.28
CA LYS A 15 -3.00 9.99 6.16
C LYS A 15 -2.19 9.85 4.89
N TYR A 16 -2.85 9.46 3.81
CA TYR A 16 -2.27 9.37 2.48
C TYR A 16 -3.18 10.05 1.47
N ILE A 17 -2.58 10.67 0.48
CA ILE A 17 -3.28 11.41 -0.58
C ILE A 17 -3.07 10.64 -1.86
N LEU A 18 -4.16 10.13 -2.41
CA LEU A 18 -4.14 9.42 -3.68
C LEU A 18 -3.99 10.42 -4.81
N GLN A 19 -3.04 10.16 -5.70
CA GLN A 19 -2.69 11.04 -6.81
C GLN A 19 -3.25 10.52 -8.14
N GLY A 20 -3.07 9.23 -8.44
CA GLY A 20 -3.57 8.62 -9.67
C GLY A 20 -3.55 7.10 -9.64
N GLU A 21 -4.22 6.47 -10.59
CA GLU A 21 -4.19 5.02 -10.78
C GLU A 21 -2.83 4.59 -11.37
N LEU A 22 -2.15 3.66 -10.70
CA LEU A 22 -0.98 2.95 -11.21
C LEU A 22 -1.36 1.71 -12.04
N GLY A 23 -2.49 1.08 -11.71
CA GLY A 23 -3.05 0.01 -12.52
C GLY A 23 -4.29 -0.62 -11.90
N LYS A 24 -5.07 -1.32 -12.74
CA LYS A 24 -6.30 -1.99 -12.35
C LYS A 24 -6.31 -3.44 -12.83
N GLY A 25 -6.72 -4.34 -11.95
CA GLY A 25 -6.82 -5.77 -12.22
C GLY A 25 -8.12 -6.38 -11.68
N SER A 26 -8.24 -7.69 -11.77
CA SER A 26 -9.40 -8.44 -11.28
C SER A 26 -9.60 -8.33 -9.76
N PHE A 27 -8.53 -8.06 -9.01
CA PHE A 27 -8.51 -7.97 -7.55
C PHE A 27 -8.75 -6.55 -7.02
N GLY A 28 -8.79 -5.55 -7.90
CA GLY A 28 -8.99 -4.15 -7.52
C GLY A 28 -8.00 -3.21 -8.22
N THR A 29 -7.76 -2.06 -7.60
CA THR A 29 -7.03 -0.93 -8.20
C THR A 29 -5.84 -0.55 -7.33
N VAL A 30 -4.71 -0.25 -7.95
CA VAL A 30 -3.52 0.29 -7.29
C VAL A 30 -3.43 1.77 -7.65
N TYR A 31 -3.27 2.62 -6.64
CA TYR A 31 -3.11 4.05 -6.77
C TYR A 31 -1.71 4.46 -6.32
N SER A 32 -1.13 5.47 -6.95
CA SER A 32 -0.02 6.22 -6.38
C SER A 32 -0.56 7.13 -5.30
N GLY A 33 0.21 7.29 -4.24
CA GLY A 33 -0.12 8.24 -3.21
C GLY A 33 1.11 8.79 -2.53
N LYS A 34 0.87 9.77 -1.66
CA LYS A 34 1.90 10.39 -0.84
C LYS A 34 1.39 10.54 0.58
N GLU A 35 2.24 10.24 1.55
CA GLU A 35 1.91 10.44 2.96
C GLU A 35 1.66 11.93 3.24
N ASP A 36 0.62 12.25 4.00
CA ASP A 36 0.30 13.61 4.43
C ASP A 36 0.88 13.80 5.83
N ILE A 37 2.06 14.42 5.91
CA ILE A 37 2.76 14.71 7.16
C ILE A 37 2.38 16.12 7.60
N ASP A 38 1.45 16.23 8.55
CA ASP A 38 1.00 17.52 9.12
C ASP A 38 0.57 18.56 8.07
N GLY A 39 -0.09 18.13 6.99
CA GLY A 39 -0.53 19.00 5.90
C GLY A 39 0.54 19.28 4.83
N ARG A 40 1.74 18.69 4.96
CA ARG A 40 2.84 18.84 3.99
C ARG A 40 2.91 17.63 3.08
N GLU A 41 2.13 17.71 2.02
CA GLU A 41 2.02 16.67 0.99
C GLU A 41 3.34 16.49 0.22
N ASP A 42 4.20 17.52 0.14
CA ASP A 42 5.44 17.46 -0.63
C ASP A 42 6.61 16.78 0.10
N GLU A 43 6.54 16.68 1.42
CA GLU A 43 7.59 16.09 2.27
C GLU A 43 7.33 14.61 2.59
N GLY A 44 6.11 14.14 2.32
CA GLY A 44 5.68 12.78 2.59
C GLY A 44 6.32 11.72 1.70
N ARG A 45 6.34 10.48 2.20
CA ARG A 45 6.82 9.33 1.45
C ARG A 45 5.88 8.97 0.30
N GLU A 46 6.44 8.66 -0.87
CA GLU A 46 5.69 8.07 -1.98
C GLU A 46 5.30 6.61 -1.67
N VAL A 47 4.04 6.28 -1.94
CA VAL A 47 3.46 4.96 -1.65
C VAL A 47 2.61 4.45 -2.82
N ALA A 48 2.45 3.13 -2.87
CA ALA A 48 1.44 2.49 -3.70
C ALA A 48 0.33 1.95 -2.78
N VAL A 49 -0.91 2.37 -3.02
CA VAL A 49 -2.09 1.96 -2.25
C VAL A 49 -2.92 1.01 -3.09
N LYS A 50 -3.03 -0.25 -2.70
CA LYS A 50 -3.85 -1.26 -3.37
C LYS A 50 -5.21 -1.35 -2.69
N GLU A 51 -6.25 -0.86 -3.36
CA GLU A 51 -7.64 -1.07 -3.00
C GLU A 51 -8.07 -2.47 -3.49
N ILE A 52 -8.48 -3.34 -2.58
CA ILE A 52 -8.91 -4.70 -2.90
C ILE A 52 -10.43 -4.79 -2.80
N HIS A 53 -11.09 -5.16 -3.89
CA HIS A 53 -12.55 -5.32 -3.93
C HIS A 53 -12.93 -6.77 -3.66
N CYS A 54 -13.47 -7.02 -2.48
CA CYS A 54 -13.92 -8.35 -2.08
C CYS A 54 -15.44 -8.49 -2.26
N LYS A 55 -15.87 -9.53 -2.97
CA LYS A 55 -17.28 -9.91 -3.19
C LYS A 55 -17.76 -11.00 -2.25
N SER A 56 -16.84 -11.62 -1.50
CA SER A 56 -17.16 -12.66 -0.53
C SER A 56 -16.22 -12.62 0.68
N LEU A 57 -16.64 -13.22 1.79
CA LEU A 57 -15.81 -13.39 2.98
C LEU A 57 -14.51 -14.15 2.68
N ARG A 58 -14.54 -15.10 1.74
CA ARG A 58 -13.35 -15.85 1.32
C ARG A 58 -12.32 -14.95 0.65
N GLU A 59 -12.77 -14.02 -0.19
CA GLU A 59 -11.88 -13.04 -0.84
C GLU A 59 -11.30 -12.06 0.18
N CYS A 60 -12.08 -11.63 1.19
CA CYS A 60 -11.55 -10.83 2.30
C CYS A 60 -10.43 -11.57 3.04
N GLN A 61 -10.66 -12.82 3.42
CA GLN A 61 -9.67 -13.66 4.11
C GLN A 61 -8.40 -13.86 3.27
N GLN A 62 -8.54 -14.03 1.96
CA GLN A 62 -7.39 -14.15 1.05
C GLN A 62 -6.59 -12.85 0.99
N ALA A 63 -7.26 -11.69 0.92
CA ALA A 63 -6.62 -10.39 0.92
C ALA A 63 -5.87 -10.11 2.24
N GLU A 64 -6.48 -10.46 3.38
CA GLU A 64 -5.84 -10.40 4.69
C GLU A 64 -4.61 -11.31 4.78
N TYR A 65 -4.72 -12.54 4.24
CA TYR A 65 -3.60 -13.47 4.19
C TYR A 65 -2.44 -12.91 3.35
N GLU A 66 -2.72 -12.40 2.15
CA GLU A 66 -1.72 -11.74 1.28
C GLU A 66 -1.01 -10.61 2.03
N ALA A 67 -1.77 -9.72 2.67
CA ALA A 67 -1.20 -8.63 3.47
C ALA A 67 -0.33 -9.13 4.62
N SER A 68 -0.77 -10.16 5.34
CA SER A 68 -0.02 -10.76 6.45
C SER A 68 1.28 -11.44 5.98
N LEU A 69 1.25 -12.08 4.81
CA LEU A 69 2.41 -12.74 4.23
C LEU A 69 3.45 -11.72 3.77
N LEU A 70 3.01 -10.65 3.10
CA LEU A 70 3.88 -9.55 2.67
C LEU A 70 4.56 -8.87 3.88
N GLN A 71 3.84 -8.68 4.99
CA GLN A 71 4.43 -8.19 6.24
C GLN A 71 5.52 -9.12 6.76
N LYS A 72 5.29 -10.45 6.80
CA LYS A 72 6.29 -11.42 7.26
C LYS A 72 7.54 -11.42 6.38
N LEU A 73 7.39 -11.47 5.07
CA LEU A 73 8.51 -11.47 4.12
C LEU A 73 9.37 -10.19 4.22
N SER A 74 8.75 -9.06 4.55
CA SER A 74 9.48 -7.81 4.75
C SER A 74 10.47 -7.87 5.92
N THR A 75 10.17 -8.67 6.95
CA THR A 75 11.04 -8.84 8.12
C THR A 75 12.22 -9.80 7.85
N GLU A 76 12.01 -10.83 7.03
CA GLU A 76 13.03 -11.84 6.72
C GLU A 76 14.05 -11.34 5.69
N SER A 77 13.63 -10.49 4.76
CA SER A 77 14.48 -9.95 3.70
C SER A 77 15.55 -8.97 4.20
N CYS A 78 15.43 -8.48 5.44
CA CYS A 78 16.35 -7.52 6.04
C CYS A 78 17.55 -8.17 6.80
N GLY A 79 17.66 -9.50 6.79
CA GLY A 79 18.62 -10.24 7.64
C GLY A 79 19.97 -10.62 7.02
N ARG A 80 20.20 -10.48 5.70
CA ARG A 80 21.44 -10.98 5.06
C ARG A 80 21.90 -10.10 3.90
N SER A 81 22.62 -9.02 4.20
CA SER A 81 23.52 -8.36 3.25
C SER A 81 24.64 -7.64 4.00
N ALA A 82 25.55 -8.41 4.59
CA ALA A 82 26.90 -7.96 4.86
C ALA A 82 27.78 -8.49 3.72
N SER A 83 28.48 -7.57 3.04
CA SER A 83 29.46 -7.78 1.98
C SER A 83 28.91 -7.91 0.55
N GLY A 84 29.17 -6.89 -0.26
CA GLY A 84 29.04 -6.92 -1.72
C GLY A 84 28.47 -5.63 -2.28
N THR A 85 29.30 -4.86 -2.98
CA THR A 85 28.92 -3.69 -3.78
C THR A 85 27.86 -4.06 -4.82
N GLY A 86 26.60 -3.91 -4.45
CA GLY A 86 25.44 -3.98 -5.33
C GLY A 86 24.36 -3.13 -4.70
N SER A 87 23.78 -2.19 -5.46
CA SER A 87 22.69 -1.34 -4.99
C SER A 87 21.47 -2.21 -4.66
N CYS A 88 21.39 -2.71 -3.43
CA CYS A 88 20.19 -3.30 -2.90
C CYS A 88 19.21 -2.15 -2.67
N ARG A 89 18.45 -1.80 -3.73
CA ARG A 89 17.25 -0.97 -3.62
C ARG A 89 16.20 -1.75 -2.86
N VAL A 90 16.41 -1.92 -1.55
CA VAL A 90 15.38 -2.44 -0.65
C VAL A 90 14.49 -1.25 -0.34
N ALA A 91 13.53 -0.98 -1.22
CA ALA A 91 12.40 -0.15 -0.85
C ALA A 91 11.60 -0.95 0.18
N CYS A 92 11.90 -0.78 1.47
CA CYS A 92 11.18 -1.41 2.58
C CYS A 92 9.72 -0.99 2.49
N PRO A 93 8.80 -1.79 1.96
CA PRO A 93 7.45 -1.33 1.72
C PRO A 93 6.74 -1.35 3.08
N GLU A 94 6.17 -0.21 3.43
CA GLU A 94 5.30 -0.12 4.58
C GLU A 94 3.94 -0.63 4.15
N TRP A 95 3.57 -1.81 4.64
CA TRP A 95 2.37 -2.51 4.21
C TRP A 95 1.24 -2.24 5.16
N TYR A 96 0.10 -1.82 4.61
CA TYR A 96 -1.06 -1.47 5.39
C TYR A 96 -2.31 -2.10 4.77
N ALA A 97 -3.12 -2.75 5.60
CA ALA A 97 -4.42 -3.28 5.23
C ALA A 97 -5.48 -2.62 6.11
N SER A 98 -6.49 -2.03 5.48
CA SER A 98 -7.67 -1.48 6.18
C SER A 98 -8.92 -1.92 5.45
N GLN A 99 -9.91 -2.41 6.19
CA GLN A 99 -11.26 -2.60 5.66
C GLN A 99 -12.05 -1.31 5.82
N ASN A 100 -12.63 -0.81 4.73
CA ASN A 100 -13.71 0.15 4.82
C ASN A 100 -15.00 -0.63 5.14
N VAL A 101 -15.36 -0.68 6.42
CA VAL A 101 -16.70 -1.12 6.82
C VAL A 101 -17.63 0.06 6.58
N VAL A 102 -18.36 0.03 5.46
CA VAL A 102 -19.49 0.95 5.27
C VAL A 102 -20.63 0.38 6.10
N THR A 103 -20.86 0.93 7.29
CA THR A 103 -22.08 0.74 8.09
C THR A 103 -23.23 1.55 7.52
#